data_AF-A0A872TM16-F1
#
_entry.id   AF-A0A872TM16-F1
#
_cell.length_a   1.000
_cell.length_b   1.000
_cell.length_c   1.000
_cell.angle_alpha   90.00
_cell.angle_beta   90.00
_cell.angle_gamma   90.00
#
_symmetry.space_group_name_H-M   'P 1'
#
loop_
_entity.id
_entity.type
_entity.pdbx_description
1 polymer ?
#
loop_
_entity_poly.entity_id
_entity_poly.type
_entity_poly.pdbx_seq_one_letter_code
_entity_poly.pdbx_strand_id
1 'polypeptide(L)'
;SNTSLQNYAVRASAVKLASLGLIICISVAGNLLLCLLILKDRSLHRAPYYFLLDLCLADIIRSVVCFPFVMISISSGSSWTYSVISCKVIAFMAVLFCFHAAFMLFCISVTRYMAIAHHRFYSKRMTLWTCVAVICMVWTLSVAMAFPPVFDVGTYKFIKEEEQCIFEHRYVKANDTLGFMLMLAVIVGTT
;
A
#
# COMPACT_ATOMS: atom_id res chain seq x y z
N SER A 1 -15.62 12.59 36.98
CA SER A 1 -15.66 11.59 35.89
C SER A 1 -15.29 12.19 34.53
N ASN A 2 -15.77 13.38 34.15
CA ASN A 2 -15.46 14.00 32.85
C ASN A 2 -13.96 14.37 32.67
N THR A 3 -13.30 14.87 33.71
CA THR A 3 -11.87 15.26 33.67
C THR A 3 -10.94 14.07 33.47
N SER A 4 -11.23 12.91 34.06
CA SER A 4 -10.42 11.70 33.85
C SER A 4 -10.58 11.17 32.44
N LEU A 5 -11.81 11.03 31.93
CA LEU A 5 -12.09 10.64 30.54
C LEU A 5 -11.40 11.54 29.50
N GLN A 6 -11.44 12.85 29.72
CA GLN A 6 -10.80 13.83 28.84
C GLN A 6 -9.27 13.69 28.86
N ASN A 7 -8.66 13.45 30.03
CA ASN A 7 -7.23 13.19 30.16
C ASN A 7 -6.80 11.88 29.46
N TYR A 8 -7.62 10.82 29.50
CA TYR A 8 -7.33 9.57 28.78
C TYR A 8 -7.37 9.78 27.25
N ALA A 9 -8.37 10.49 26.74
CA ALA A 9 -8.51 10.76 25.31
C ALA A 9 -7.33 11.59 24.75
N VAL A 10 -6.89 12.61 25.49
CA VAL A 10 -5.72 13.43 25.11
C VAL A 10 -4.44 12.60 25.09
N ARG A 11 -4.21 11.77 26.13
CA ARG A 11 -3.03 10.89 26.17
C ARG A 11 -3.05 9.87 25.04
N ALA A 12 -4.20 9.25 24.77
CA ALA A 12 -4.34 8.29 23.68
C ALA A 12 -4.01 8.92 22.32
N SER A 13 -4.57 10.11 22.04
CA SER A 13 -4.31 10.85 20.81
C SER A 13 -2.83 11.24 20.68
N ALA A 14 -2.20 11.71 21.76
CA ALA A 14 -0.78 12.05 21.78
C ALA A 14 0.11 10.84 21.48
N VAL A 15 -0.19 9.66 22.04
CA VAL A 15 0.53 8.41 21.76
C VAL A 15 0.39 8.03 20.29
N LYS A 16 -0.82 8.11 19.71
CA LYS A 16 -1.07 7.81 18.28
C LYS A 16 -0.32 8.76 17.35
N LEU A 17 -0.33 10.07 17.64
CA LEU A 17 0.39 11.05 16.85
C LEU A 17 1.91 10.83 16.93
N ALA A 18 2.43 10.56 18.12
CA ALA A 18 3.85 10.27 18.30
C ALA A 18 4.28 8.98 17.58
N SER A 19 3.48 7.91 17.69
CA SER A 19 3.79 6.64 17.01
C SER A 19 3.72 6.78 15.49
N LEU A 20 2.69 7.44 14.96
CA LEU A 20 2.54 7.66 13.53
C LEU A 20 3.65 8.57 12.97
N GLY A 21 4.03 9.61 13.71
CA GLY A 21 5.18 10.45 13.37
C GLY A 21 6.48 9.66 13.29
N LEU A 22 6.74 8.78 14.27
CA LEU A 22 7.91 7.89 14.25
C LEU A 22 7.86 6.92 13.06
N ILE A 23 6.70 6.32 12.77
CA ILE A 23 6.52 5.42 11.63
C ILE A 23 6.84 6.14 10.31
N ILE A 24 6.35 7.38 10.12
CA ILE A 24 6.63 8.17 8.92
C ILE A 24 8.13 8.43 8.80
N CYS A 25 8.78 8.91 9.87
CA CYS A 25 10.21 9.21 9.86
C CYS A 25 11.05 7.97 9.52
N ILE A 26 10.80 6.84 10.18
CA ILE A 26 11.52 5.59 9.96
C ILE A 26 11.25 5.05 8.55
N SER A 27 9.99 5.07 8.11
CA SER A 27 9.62 4.59 6.77
C SER A 27 10.27 5.41 5.67
N VAL A 28 10.22 6.74 5.74
CA VAL A 28 10.84 7.61 4.73
C VAL A 28 12.35 7.47 4.75
N ALA A 29 12.98 7.54 5.92
CA ALA A 29 14.44 7.42 6.03
C ALA A 29 14.96 6.06 5.56
N GLY A 30 14.30 4.97 5.98
CA GLY A 30 14.69 3.61 5.63
C GLY A 30 14.54 3.32 4.14
N ASN A 31 13.39 3.66 3.56
CA ASN A 31 13.14 3.44 2.13
C ASN A 31 14.02 4.35 1.25
N LEU A 32 14.28 5.60 1.67
CA LEU A 32 15.18 6.49 0.95
C LEU A 32 16.62 5.97 0.99
N LEU A 33 17.11 5.53 2.15
CA LEU A 33 18.43 4.93 2.27
C LEU A 33 18.57 3.71 1.36
N LEU A 34 17.57 2.82 1.33
CA LEU A 34 17.58 1.66 0.45
C LEU A 34 17.57 2.05 -1.03
N CYS A 35 16.77 3.05 -1.43
CA CYS A 35 16.82 3.60 -2.79
C CYS A 35 18.23 4.10 -3.14
N LEU A 36 18.83 4.91 -2.27
CA LEU A 36 20.17 5.47 -2.49
C LEU A 36 21.24 4.38 -2.59
N LEU A 37 21.16 3.34 -1.77
CA LEU A 37 22.06 2.20 -1.82
C LEU A 37 21.97 1.47 -3.17
N ILE A 38 20.74 1.20 -3.63
CA ILE A 38 20.49 0.53 -4.92
C ILE A 38 21.01 1.38 -6.09
N LEU A 39 20.77 2.69 -6.07
CA LEU A 39 21.17 3.60 -7.15
C LEU A 39 22.70 3.84 -7.18
N LYS A 40 23.35 3.82 -6.01
CA LYS A 40 24.80 4.07 -5.89
C LYS A 40 25.62 2.84 -6.28
N ASP A 41 25.19 1.65 -5.89
CA ASP A 41 25.95 0.43 -6.14
C ASP A 41 25.51 -0.26 -7.44
N ARG A 42 26.34 -0.07 -8.48
CA ARG A 42 26.12 -0.69 -9.79
C ARG A 42 26.14 -2.22 -9.76
N SER A 43 26.74 -2.85 -8.74
CA SER A 43 26.76 -4.31 -8.60
C SER A 43 25.38 -4.88 -8.22
N LEU A 44 24.50 -4.02 -7.66
CA LEU A 44 23.12 -4.32 -7.30
C LEU A 44 22.14 -4.07 -8.45
N HIS A 45 22.57 -3.71 -9.67
CA HIS A 45 21.65 -3.55 -10.81
C HIS A 45 21.24 -4.90 -11.42
N ARG A 46 20.46 -5.66 -10.66
CA ARG A 46 19.84 -6.93 -11.07
C ARG A 46 18.31 -6.83 -10.92
N ALA A 47 17.59 -7.69 -11.63
CA ALA A 47 16.12 -7.76 -11.59
C ALA A 47 15.46 -7.56 -10.20
N PRO A 48 15.93 -8.19 -9.10
CA PRO A 48 15.30 -8.05 -7.79
C PRO A 48 15.36 -6.64 -7.22
N TYR A 49 16.38 -5.87 -7.58
CA TYR A 49 16.59 -4.52 -7.04
C TYR A 49 15.69 -3.48 -7.70
N TYR A 50 15.22 -3.72 -8.93
CA TYR A 50 14.18 -2.89 -9.54
C TYR A 50 12.84 -3.05 -8.81
N PHE A 51 12.50 -4.27 -8.38
CA PHE A 51 11.29 -4.50 -7.58
C PHE A 51 11.39 -3.88 -6.18
N LEU A 52 12.57 -3.97 -5.55
CA LEU A 52 12.81 -3.27 -4.28
C LEU A 52 12.73 -1.75 -4.44
N LEU A 53 13.25 -1.20 -5.54
CA LEU A 53 13.19 0.23 -5.80
C LEU A 53 11.74 0.71 -5.96
N ASP A 54 10.92 0.02 -6.75
CA ASP A 54 9.49 0.33 -6.91
C ASP A 54 8.74 0.25 -5.57
N LEU A 55 8.98 -0.80 -4.78
CA LEU A 55 8.40 -0.95 -3.45
C LEU A 55 8.79 0.21 -2.51
N CYS A 56 10.07 0.60 -2.48
CA CYS A 56 10.54 1.72 -1.67
C CYS A 56 9.90 3.04 -2.09
N LEU A 57 9.79 3.30 -3.40
CA LEU A 57 9.15 4.51 -3.92
C LEU A 57 7.67 4.55 -3.53
N ALA A 58 6.95 3.44 -3.69
CA ALA A 58 5.57 3.30 -3.28
C ALA A 58 5.38 3.55 -1.77
N ASP A 59 6.27 2.99 -0.93
CA ASP A 59 6.22 3.20 0.52
C ASP A 59 6.53 4.64 0.94
N ILE A 60 7.49 5.31 0.28
CA ILE A 60 7.74 6.73 0.50
C ILE A 60 6.49 7.53 0.16
N ILE A 61 5.90 7.30 -1.01
CA ILE A 61 4.67 8.00 -1.44
C ILE A 61 3.54 7.75 -0.43
N ARG A 62 3.31 6.51 -0.02
CA ARG A 62 2.28 6.17 0.99
C ARG A 62 2.55 6.88 2.32
N SER A 63 3.79 6.94 2.78
CA SER A 63 4.18 7.56 4.04
C SER A 63 4.13 9.09 4.02
N VAL A 64 4.38 9.74 2.87
CA VAL A 64 4.30 11.21 2.76
C VAL A 64 2.93 11.72 2.34
N VAL A 65 2.10 10.89 1.72
CA VAL A 65 0.74 11.26 1.29
C VAL A 65 -0.29 10.75 2.28
N CYS A 66 -0.43 9.43 2.48
CA CYS A 66 -1.57 8.87 3.20
C CYS A 66 -1.47 9.09 4.72
N PHE A 67 -0.31 8.85 5.31
CA PHE A 67 -0.13 8.94 6.77
C PHE A 67 -0.31 10.35 7.36
N PRO A 68 0.11 11.45 6.70
CA PRO A 68 -0.20 12.79 7.17
C PRO A 68 -1.70 13.10 7.26
N PHE A 69 -2.52 12.62 6.32
CA PHE A 69 -3.98 12.80 6.42
C PHE A 69 -4.56 12.06 7.63
N VAL A 70 -4.02 10.89 7.99
CA VAL A 70 -4.40 10.19 9.23
C VAL A 70 -3.99 11.01 10.46
N MET A 71 -2.77 11.58 10.49
CA MET A 71 -2.35 12.48 11.59
C MET A 71 -3.28 13.69 11.74
N ILE A 72 -3.70 14.30 10.64
CA ILE A 72 -4.60 15.46 10.66
C ILE A 72 -5.99 15.08 11.20
N SER A 73 -6.48 13.89 10.84
CA SER A 73 -7.74 13.37 11.37
C SER A 73 -7.69 13.16 12.89
N ILE A 74 -6.59 12.59 13.40
CA ILE A 74 -6.37 12.38 14.84
C ILE A 74 -6.28 13.72 15.57
N SER A 75 -5.51 14.69 15.03
CA SER A 75 -5.36 16.01 15.66
C SER A 75 -6.65 16.84 15.62
N SER A 76 -7.54 16.56 14.67
CA SER A 76 -8.86 17.19 14.54
C SER A 76 -9.95 16.49 15.39
N GLY A 77 -9.57 15.71 16.40
CA GLY A 77 -10.51 15.05 17.31
C GLY A 77 -11.27 13.89 16.68
N SER A 78 -10.56 13.05 15.92
CA SER A 78 -11.12 11.90 15.21
C SER A 78 -12.20 12.34 14.21
N SER A 79 -11.91 13.38 13.42
CA SER A 79 -12.84 13.93 12.43
C SER A 79 -12.16 14.21 11.10
N TRP A 80 -12.88 13.97 10.01
CA TRP A 80 -12.43 14.32 8.66
C TRP A 80 -12.92 15.72 8.29
N THR A 81 -12.00 16.68 8.29
CA THR A 81 -12.29 18.11 8.04
C THR A 81 -12.28 18.50 6.57
N TYR A 82 -11.82 17.61 5.69
CA TYR A 82 -11.81 17.83 4.24
C TYR A 82 -13.10 17.34 3.55
N SER A 83 -13.14 17.46 2.22
CA SER A 83 -14.27 16.98 1.41
C SER A 83 -14.47 15.46 1.51
N VAL A 84 -15.68 14.99 1.21
CA VAL A 84 -15.97 13.55 1.07
C VAL A 84 -15.14 12.92 -0.05
N ILE A 85 -14.91 13.66 -1.15
CA ILE A 85 -14.13 13.18 -2.29
C ILE A 85 -12.68 12.91 -1.86
N SER A 86 -12.06 13.82 -1.11
CA SER A 86 -10.69 13.61 -0.61
C SER A 86 -10.61 12.43 0.35
N CYS A 87 -11.64 12.17 1.16
CA CYS A 87 -11.69 10.95 1.99
C CYS A 87 -11.64 9.69 1.13
N LYS A 88 -12.47 9.64 0.07
CA LYS A 88 -12.50 8.51 -0.87
C LYS A 88 -11.16 8.31 -1.57
N VAL A 89 -10.52 9.39 -2.03
CA VAL A 89 -9.21 9.35 -2.70
C VAL A 89 -8.12 8.84 -1.76
N ILE A 90 -8.07 9.34 -0.52
CA ILE A 90 -7.05 8.91 0.46
C ILE A 90 -7.25 7.46 0.86
N ALA A 91 -8.50 7.03 1.09
CA ALA A 91 -8.81 5.63 1.37
C ALA A 91 -8.43 4.71 0.20
N PHE A 92 -8.75 5.11 -1.04
CA PHE A 92 -8.37 4.39 -2.24
C PHE A 92 -6.85 4.26 -2.35
N MET A 93 -6.11 5.35 -2.17
CA MET A 93 -4.65 5.34 -2.22
C MET A 93 -4.04 4.44 -1.14
N ALA A 94 -4.56 4.48 0.09
CA ALA A 94 -4.10 3.61 1.17
C ALA A 94 -4.30 2.12 0.83
N VAL A 95 -5.47 1.75 0.32
CA VAL A 95 -5.77 0.38 -0.11
C VAL A 95 -4.94 -0.04 -1.31
N LEU A 96 -4.79 0.84 -2.31
CA LEU A 96 -3.96 0.63 -3.50
C LEU A 96 -2.53 0.28 -3.11
N PHE A 97 -1.88 1.12 -2.29
CA PHE A 97 -0.50 0.88 -1.89
C PHE A 97 -0.33 -0.35 -1.00
N CYS A 98 -1.34 -0.70 -0.19
CA CYS A 98 -1.32 -1.94 0.59
C CYS A 98 -1.31 -3.18 -0.31
N PHE A 99 -2.22 -3.24 -1.30
CA PHE A 99 -2.23 -4.33 -2.28
C PHE A 99 -0.98 -4.35 -3.15
N HIS A 100 -0.49 -3.19 -3.56
CA HIS A 100 0.76 -3.06 -4.31
C HIS A 100 1.94 -3.66 -3.55
N ALA A 101 2.12 -3.29 -2.29
CA ALA A 101 3.18 -3.86 -1.46
C ALA A 101 3.05 -5.40 -1.34
N ALA A 102 1.84 -5.92 -1.12
CA ALA A 102 1.60 -7.36 -1.01
C ALA A 102 1.97 -8.11 -2.30
N PHE A 103 1.48 -7.64 -3.46
CA PHE A 103 1.78 -8.26 -4.75
C PHE A 103 3.25 -8.10 -5.15
N MET A 104 3.89 -6.97 -4.84
CA MET A 104 5.32 -6.78 -5.07
C MET A 104 6.16 -7.73 -4.21
N LEU A 105 5.85 -7.88 -2.92
CA LEU A 105 6.53 -8.83 -2.03
C LEU A 105 6.38 -10.28 -2.51
N PHE A 106 5.20 -10.64 -3.03
CA PHE A 106 4.99 -11.93 -3.67
C PHE A 106 5.87 -12.09 -4.92
N CYS A 107 5.89 -11.10 -5.81
CA CYS A 107 6.73 -11.12 -7.02
C CYS A 107 8.22 -11.19 -6.69
N ILE A 108 8.69 -10.46 -5.68
CA ILE A 108 10.06 -10.54 -5.15
C ILE A 108 10.36 -11.97 -4.68
N SER A 109 9.44 -12.58 -3.92
CA SER A 109 9.61 -13.95 -3.41
C SER A 109 9.70 -14.97 -4.53
N VAL A 110 8.81 -14.90 -5.52
CA VAL A 110 8.82 -15.75 -6.72
C VAL A 110 10.12 -15.55 -7.50
N THR A 111 10.56 -14.30 -7.68
CA THR A 111 11.80 -13.96 -8.37
C THR A 111 13.01 -14.59 -7.69
N ARG A 112 13.08 -14.53 -6.35
CA ARG A 112 14.16 -15.17 -5.57
C ARG A 112 14.12 -16.69 -5.70
N TYR A 113 12.92 -17.28 -5.65
CA TYR A 113 12.74 -18.71 -5.87
C TYR A 113 13.24 -19.14 -7.26
N MET A 114 12.82 -18.44 -8.31
CA MET A 114 13.23 -18.73 -9.70
C MET A 114 14.73 -18.56 -9.91
N ALA A 115 15.35 -17.57 -9.25
CA ALA A 115 16.81 -17.38 -9.32
C ALA A 115 17.59 -18.58 -8.74
N ILE A 116 17.06 -19.21 -7.68
CA ILE A 116 17.70 -20.34 -7.00
C ILE A 116 17.36 -21.66 -7.69
N ALA A 117 16.07 -21.97 -7.84
CA ALA A 117 15.60 -23.26 -8.35
C ALA A 117 15.74 -23.39 -9.88
N HIS A 118 15.65 -22.28 -10.62
CA HIS A 118 15.60 -22.27 -12.08
C HIS A 118 16.58 -21.26 -12.70
N HIS A 119 17.82 -21.22 -12.17
CA HIS A 119 18.86 -20.25 -12.55
C HIS A 119 19.04 -20.06 -14.08
N ARG A 120 19.01 -21.16 -14.86
CA ARG A 120 19.22 -21.12 -16.32
C ARG A 120 18.07 -20.42 -17.05
N PHE A 121 16.83 -20.55 -16.56
CA PHE A 121 15.66 -19.84 -17.09
C PHE A 121 15.68 -18.38 -16.64
N TYR A 122 15.94 -18.16 -15.34
CA TYR A 122 16.04 -16.83 -14.75
C TYR A 122 17.05 -15.94 -15.49
N SER A 123 18.28 -16.43 -15.71
CA SER A 123 19.33 -15.65 -16.38
C SER A 123 19.02 -15.28 -17.83
N LYS A 124 18.16 -16.04 -18.52
CA LYS A 124 17.77 -15.74 -19.92
C LYS A 124 16.53 -14.86 -20.01
N ARG A 125 15.61 -14.96 -19.05
CA ARG A 125 14.27 -14.35 -19.11
C ARG A 125 14.14 -13.07 -18.28
N MET A 126 14.97 -12.88 -17.25
CA MET A 126 14.95 -11.67 -16.44
C MET A 126 15.75 -10.56 -17.11
N THR A 127 15.04 -9.78 -17.92
CA THR A 127 15.53 -8.54 -18.54
C THR A 127 14.90 -7.32 -17.84
N LEU A 128 15.43 -6.13 -18.11
CA LEU A 128 14.82 -4.88 -17.64
C LEU A 128 13.35 -4.77 -18.08
N TRP A 129 13.05 -5.13 -19.33
CA TRP A 129 11.69 -5.11 -19.86
C TRP A 129 10.76 -6.07 -19.14
N THR A 130 11.25 -7.27 -18.80
CA THR A 130 10.49 -8.22 -17.97
C THR A 130 10.18 -7.63 -16.60
N CYS A 131 11.14 -6.94 -15.97
CA CYS A 131 10.92 -6.30 -14.67
C CYS A 131 9.87 -5.19 -14.77
N VAL A 132 9.97 -4.33 -15.78
CA VAL A 132 8.99 -3.27 -16.03
C VAL A 132 7.60 -3.86 -16.27
N ALA A 133 7.49 -4.92 -17.08
CA ALA A 133 6.22 -5.60 -17.33
C ALA A 133 5.58 -6.15 -16.04
N VAL A 134 6.38 -6.78 -15.17
CA VAL A 134 5.91 -7.29 -13.86
C VAL A 134 5.45 -6.13 -12.96
N ILE A 135 6.21 -5.03 -12.90
CA ILE A 135 5.81 -3.85 -12.12
C ILE A 135 4.47 -3.29 -12.63
N CYS A 136 4.33 -3.12 -13.96
CA CYS A 136 3.07 -2.66 -14.56
C CYS A 136 1.90 -3.60 -14.28
N MET A 137 2.12 -4.92 -14.33
CA MET A 137 1.12 -5.91 -13.96
C MET A 137 0.71 -5.76 -12.50
N VAL A 138 1.68 -5.60 -11.58
CA VAL A 138 1.39 -5.41 -10.16
C VAL A 138 0.58 -4.14 -9.92
N TRP A 139 0.98 -3.00 -10.50
CA TRP A 139 0.20 -1.76 -10.43
C TRP A 139 -1.24 -1.95 -10.93
N THR A 140 -1.41 -2.63 -12.07
CA THR A 140 -2.73 -2.92 -12.63
C THR A 140 -3.57 -3.78 -11.70
N LEU A 141 -2.99 -4.86 -11.15
CA LEU A 141 -3.65 -5.72 -10.17
C LEU A 141 -4.04 -4.95 -8.90
N SER A 142 -3.15 -4.11 -8.38
CA SER A 142 -3.42 -3.31 -7.17
C SER A 142 -4.54 -2.30 -7.38
N VAL A 143 -4.56 -1.61 -8.53
CA VAL A 143 -5.66 -0.72 -8.91
C VAL A 143 -6.96 -1.51 -9.02
N ALA A 144 -6.91 -2.65 -9.71
CA ALA A 144 -8.06 -3.52 -9.87
C ALA A 144 -8.60 -4.02 -8.53
N MET A 145 -7.77 -4.25 -7.52
CA MET A 145 -8.21 -4.63 -6.16
C MET A 145 -8.71 -3.46 -5.32
N ALA A 146 -8.20 -2.25 -5.54
CA ALA A 146 -8.64 -1.05 -4.84
C ALA A 146 -9.93 -0.45 -5.44
N PHE A 147 -10.29 -0.81 -6.66
CA PHE A 147 -11.45 -0.24 -7.37
C PHE A 147 -12.84 -0.80 -7.00
N PRO A 148 -13.06 -2.07 -6.58
CA PRO A 148 -14.40 -2.60 -6.31
C PRO A 148 -15.24 -1.78 -5.31
N PRO A 149 -14.64 -1.19 -4.25
CA PRO A 149 -15.30 -0.20 -3.38
C PRO A 149 -15.76 1.10 -4.05
N VAL A 150 -15.35 1.36 -5.29
CA VAL A 150 -15.69 2.55 -6.06
C VAL A 150 -16.97 2.33 -6.89
N PHE A 151 -17.34 1.09 -7.20
CA PHE A 151 -18.52 0.70 -7.99
C PHE A 151 -19.67 0.14 -7.13
N ASP A 152 -19.90 0.70 -5.94
CA ASP A 152 -20.99 0.32 -5.01
C ASP A 152 -20.90 -1.08 -4.35
N VAL A 153 -19.79 -1.81 -4.51
CA VAL A 153 -19.45 -3.00 -3.70
C VAL A 153 -18.76 -2.55 -2.41
N GLY A 154 -19.51 -1.87 -1.54
CA GLY A 154 -18.98 -1.16 -0.36
C GLY A 154 -18.53 0.27 -0.71
N THR A 155 -18.34 1.14 0.29
CA THR A 155 -17.99 2.55 0.06
C THR A 155 -16.82 2.99 0.93
N TYR A 156 -15.89 3.76 0.38
CA TYR A 156 -14.87 4.46 1.15
C TYR A 156 -15.51 5.56 1.99
N LYS A 157 -15.31 5.48 3.30
CA LYS A 157 -15.82 6.47 4.24
C LYS A 157 -14.90 6.66 5.43
N PHE A 158 -15.11 7.75 6.14
CA PHE A 158 -14.45 8.00 7.40
C PHE A 158 -15.05 7.11 8.49
N ILE A 159 -14.20 6.32 9.16
CA ILE A 159 -14.59 5.50 10.32
C ILE A 159 -13.96 6.15 11.56
N LYS A 160 -14.80 6.58 12.50
CA LYS A 160 -14.36 7.35 13.67
C LYS A 160 -13.50 6.51 14.61
N GLU A 161 -13.83 5.23 14.73
CA GLU A 161 -13.12 4.24 15.54
C GLU A 161 -11.70 4.01 15.04
N GLU A 162 -11.51 4.05 13.72
CA GLU A 162 -10.23 3.87 13.03
C GLU A 162 -9.48 5.20 12.79
N GLU A 163 -10.17 6.33 13.03
CA GLU A 163 -9.67 7.71 12.85
C GLU A 163 -9.11 7.98 11.45
N GLN A 164 -9.58 7.24 10.45
CA GLN A 164 -9.07 7.31 9.09
C GLN A 164 -10.17 7.02 8.08
N CYS A 165 -9.92 7.46 6.84
CA CYS A 165 -10.72 7.09 5.69
C CYS A 165 -10.29 5.71 5.21
N ILE A 166 -11.20 4.74 5.28
CA ILE A 166 -10.92 3.34 4.94
C ILE A 166 -12.13 2.74 4.21
N PHE A 167 -11.93 1.54 3.67
CA PHE A 167 -13.01 0.72 3.16
C PHE A 167 -13.92 0.25 4.30
N GLU A 168 -15.21 0.57 4.24
CA GLU A 168 -16.17 -0.06 5.13
C GLU A 168 -16.44 -1.49 4.67
N HIS A 169 -16.14 -2.47 5.53
CA HIS A 169 -16.53 -3.85 5.33
C HIS A 169 -18.05 -3.99 5.37
N ARG A 170 -18.70 -3.91 4.20
CA ARG A 170 -19.98 -4.57 3.99
C ARG A 170 -19.72 -6.07 3.89
N TYR A 171 -20.62 -6.90 4.44
CA TYR A 171 -20.55 -8.35 4.32
C TYR A 171 -20.24 -8.75 2.86
N VAL A 172 -19.04 -9.29 2.64
CA VAL A 172 -18.60 -9.79 1.35
C VAL A 172 -19.53 -10.95 0.98
N LYS A 173 -20.36 -10.76 -0.04
CA LYS A 173 -21.18 -11.87 -0.55
C LYS A 173 -20.27 -12.79 -1.34
N ALA A 174 -20.59 -14.09 -1.39
CA ALA A 174 -19.83 -15.07 -2.18
C ALA A 174 -19.66 -14.65 -3.66
N ASN A 175 -20.59 -13.85 -4.18
CA ASN A 175 -20.55 -13.29 -5.53
C ASN A 175 -19.44 -12.23 -5.72
N ASP A 176 -19.11 -11.47 -4.66
CA ASP A 176 -18.04 -10.47 -4.69
C ASP A 176 -16.66 -11.15 -4.69
N THR A 177 -16.52 -12.24 -3.94
CA THR A 177 -15.31 -13.08 -3.97
C THR A 177 -15.11 -13.74 -5.33
N LEU A 178 -16.19 -14.21 -5.96
CA LEU A 178 -16.14 -14.77 -7.31
C LEU A 178 -15.76 -13.71 -8.35
N GLY A 179 -16.30 -12.50 -8.24
CA GLY A 179 -15.91 -11.37 -9.11
C GLY A 179 -14.43 -11.02 -8.96
N PHE A 180 -13.92 -11.02 -7.74
CA PHE A 180 -12.50 -10.77 -7.44
C PHE A 180 -11.58 -11.86 -8.04
N MET A 181 -11.98 -13.13 -7.91
CA MET A 181 -11.26 -14.27 -8.48
C MET A 181 -11.31 -14.27 -10.02
N LEU A 182 -12.45 -13.89 -10.62
CA LEU A 182 -12.60 -13.77 -12.06
C LEU A 182 -11.78 -12.62 -12.64
N MET A 183 -11.76 -11.47 -11.97
CA MET A 183 -10.94 -10.33 -12.37
C MET A 183 -9.45 -10.67 -12.31
N LEU A 184 -9.01 -11.35 -11.23
CA LEU A 184 -7.67 -11.91 -11.14
C LEU A 184 -7.36 -12.87 -12.29
N ALA A 185 -8.26 -13.80 -12.59
CA ALA A 185 -8.09 -14.78 -13.66
C ALA A 185 -8.03 -14.14 -15.05
N VAL A 186 -8.83 -13.10 -15.31
CA VAL A 186 -8.79 -12.34 -16.56
C VAL A 186 -7.48 -11.59 -16.69
N ILE A 187 -7.03 -10.88 -15.65
CA ILE A 187 -5.78 -10.12 -15.69
C ILE A 187 -4.59 -11.05 -15.91
N VAL A 188 -4.53 -12.16 -15.17
CA VAL A 188 -3.48 -13.19 -15.31
C VAL A 188 -3.57 -13.91 -16.66
N GLY A 189 -4.77 -14.09 -17.23
CA GLY A 189 -4.96 -14.72 -18.53
C GLY A 189 -4.64 -13.82 -19.73
N THR A 190 -4.60 -12.50 -19.53
CA THR A 190 -4.24 -11.51 -20.57
C THR A 190 -2.75 -11.15 -20.60
N THR A 191 -1.97 -11.56 -19.59
CA THR A 191 -0.51 -11.39 -19.48
C THR A 191 0.24 -12.66 -19.88
#